data_AF-A0A925HH49-F1
#
_entry.id   AF-A0A925HH49-F1
#
_cell.length_a   1.000
_cell.length_b   1.000
_cell.length_c   1.000
_cell.angle_alpha   90.00
_cell.angle_beta   90.00
_cell.angle_gamma   90.00
#
_symmetry.space_group_name_H-M   'P 1'
#
loop_
_entity.id
_entity.type
_entity.pdbx_description
1 polymer ?
#
loop_
_entity_poly.entity_id
_entity_poly.type
_entity_poly.pdbx_seq_one_letter_code
_entity_poly.pdbx_strand_id
1 'polypeptide(L)'
;AGIPPLAGFFAKLYVFGAAIKADLITLAVIGVLSSVVGAYYYLRLVKIMFFDEAKVAYLPVDRGAGAVMALSGAFVLLYVLAPAPLANAALTAARALHVATTAAIQ
;
A
#
# COMPACT_ATOMS: atom_id res chain seq x y z
N ALA A 1 -5.38 1.91 -5.90
CA ALA A 1 -4.50 2.82 -6.65
C ALA A 1 -3.02 2.45 -6.60
N GLY A 2 -2.31 2.62 -5.46
CA GLY A 2 -0.83 2.54 -5.46
C GLY A 2 -0.26 3.74 -6.23
N ILE A 3 -0.42 4.94 -5.68
CA ILE A 3 0.07 6.17 -6.32
C ILE A 3 1.61 6.18 -6.19
N PRO A 4 2.38 6.41 -7.27
CA PRO A 4 3.82 6.11 -7.32
C PRO A 4 4.69 6.56 -6.15
N PRO A 5 4.55 7.79 -5.59
CA PRO A 5 5.40 8.20 -4.48
C PRO A 5 4.99 7.54 -3.15
N LEU A 6 3.81 6.95 -3.02
CA LEU A 6 3.29 6.44 -1.74
C LEU A 6 3.71 4.99 -1.46
N ALA A 7 3.79 4.65 -0.17
CA ALA A 7 4.21 3.33 0.31
C ALA A 7 3.50 2.14 -0.37
N GLY A 8 2.19 2.27 -0.60
CA GLY A 8 1.37 1.23 -1.22
C GLY A 8 1.73 0.91 -2.68
N PHE A 9 2.44 1.81 -3.39
CA PHE A 9 2.96 1.50 -4.72
C PHE A 9 4.16 0.55 -4.64
N PHE A 10 5.16 0.89 -3.81
CA PHE A 10 6.35 0.07 -3.62
C PHE A 10 6.04 -1.32 -3.10
N ALA A 11 5.07 -1.44 -2.17
CA ALA A 11 4.61 -2.74 -1.68
C ALA A 11 4.16 -3.67 -2.82
N LYS A 12 3.34 -3.17 -3.75
CA LYS A 12 2.89 -3.96 -4.91
C LYS A 12 4.02 -4.25 -5.88
N LEU A 13 4.89 -3.27 -6.13
CA LEU A 13 6.04 -3.46 -7.02
C LEU A 13 6.95 -4.60 -6.53
N TYR A 14 7.18 -4.69 -5.22
CA TYR A 14 7.93 -5.81 -4.64
C TYR A 14 7.23 -7.15 -4.84
N VAL A 15 5.91 -7.22 -4.64
CA VAL A 15 5.13 -8.45 -4.84
C VAL A 15 5.13 -8.87 -6.31
N PHE A 16 4.90 -7.95 -7.25
CA PHE A 16 4.92 -8.24 -8.69
C PHE A 16 6.32 -8.63 -9.16
N GLY A 17 7.37 -7.96 -8.67
CA GLY A 17 8.75 -8.33 -8.95
C GLY A 17 9.11 -9.73 -8.44
N ALA A 18 8.61 -10.11 -7.26
CA ALA A 18 8.77 -11.46 -6.73
C ALA A 18 8.01 -12.51 -7.57
N ALA A 19 6.78 -12.21 -8.00
CA ALA A 19 5.99 -13.08 -8.86
C ALA A 19 6.68 -13.32 -10.22
N ILE A 20 7.21 -12.28 -10.85
CA ILE A 20 7.95 -12.40 -12.12
C ILE A 20 9.20 -13.27 -11.95
N LYS A 21 9.97 -13.06 -10.86
CA LYS A 21 11.14 -13.90 -10.55
C LYS A 21 10.80 -15.37 -10.30
N ALA A 22 9.56 -15.65 -9.90
CA ALA A 22 9.04 -17.01 -9.70
C ALA A 22 8.33 -17.56 -10.96
N ASP A 23 8.47 -16.91 -12.13
CA ASP A 23 7.82 -17.28 -13.40
C ASP A 23 6.27 -17.23 -13.36
N LEU A 24 5.70 -16.53 -12.38
CA LEU A 24 4.25 -16.37 -12.19
C LEU A 24 3.71 -15.15 -12.97
N ILE A 25 4.03 -15.09 -14.26
CA ILE A 25 3.73 -13.91 -15.11
C ILE A 25 2.23 -13.63 -15.18
N THR A 26 1.40 -14.65 -15.34
CA THR A 26 -0.07 -14.50 -15.38
C THR A 26 -0.61 -13.83 -14.13
N LEU A 27 -0.13 -14.22 -12.95
CA LEU A 27 -0.54 -13.61 -11.68
C LEU A 27 -0.06 -12.17 -11.55
N ALA A 28 1.16 -11.87 -12.00
CA ALA A 28 1.67 -10.51 -12.03
C ALA A 28 0.81 -9.60 -12.92
N VAL A 29 0.41 -10.07 -14.11
CA VAL A 29 -0.46 -9.32 -15.03
C VAL A 29 -1.83 -9.05 -14.41
N ILE A 30 -2.48 -10.06 -13.84
CA ILE A 30 -3.77 -9.90 -13.13
C ILE A 30 -3.63 -8.89 -11.98
N GLY A 31 -2.53 -8.97 -11.22
CA GLY A 31 -2.22 -8.03 -10.14
C GLY A 31 -2.09 -6.59 -10.63
N VAL A 32 -1.39 -6.36 -11.75
CA VAL A 32 -1.24 -5.02 -12.34
C VAL A 32 -2.58 -4.49 -12.83
N LEU A 33 -3.35 -5.29 -13.57
CA LEU A 33 -4.67 -4.88 -14.09
C LEU A 33 -5.65 -4.53 -12.96
N SER A 34 -5.70 -5.35 -11.90
CA SER A 34 -6.53 -5.06 -10.73
C SER A 34 -6.09 -3.76 -10.03
N SER A 35 -4.79 -3.46 -10.01
CA SER A 35 -4.29 -2.19 -9.48
C SER A 35 -4.70 -0.99 -10.34
N VAL A 36 -4.74 -1.13 -11.67
CA VAL A 36 -5.21 -0.08 -12.61
C VAL A 36 -6.70 0.20 -12.41
N VAL A 37 -7.54 -0.84 -12.31
CA VAL A 37 -8.97 -0.68 -11.99
C VAL A 37 -9.15 0.06 -10.67
N GLY A 38 -8.39 -0.35 -9.65
CA GLY A 38 -8.38 0.33 -8.35
C GLY A 38 -7.71 1.71 -8.37
N ALA A 39 -6.93 2.08 -9.40
CA ALA A 39 -6.41 3.44 -9.55
C ALA A 39 -7.49 4.36 -10.12
N TYR A 40 -8.18 3.90 -11.17
CA TYR A 40 -9.30 4.61 -11.76
C TYR A 40 -10.39 4.94 -10.73
N TYR A 41 -10.82 3.97 -9.93
CA TYR A 41 -11.87 4.19 -8.93
C TYR A 41 -11.48 5.25 -7.89
N TYR A 42 -10.26 5.17 -7.35
CA TYR A 42 -9.80 6.09 -6.32
C TYR A 42 -9.53 7.49 -6.87
N LEU A 43 -8.95 7.63 -8.07
CA LEU A 43 -8.75 8.93 -8.69
C LEU A 43 -10.10 9.61 -9.00
N ARG A 44 -11.10 8.85 -9.45
CA ARG A 44 -12.46 9.36 -9.62
C ARG A 44 -13.03 9.87 -8.30
N LEU A 45 -12.81 9.16 -7.20
CA LEU A 45 -13.28 9.57 -5.87
C LEU A 45 -12.59 10.84 -5.37
N VAL A 46 -11.26 10.95 -5.52
CA VAL A 46 -10.50 12.17 -5.22
C VAL A 46 -10.99 13.34 -6.08
N LYS A 47 -11.26 13.11 -7.37
CA LYS A 47 -11.82 14.11 -8.26
C LYS A 47 -13.16 14.64 -7.73
N ILE A 48 -14.07 13.75 -7.36
CA ILE A 48 -15.38 14.12 -6.81
C ILE A 48 -15.21 14.90 -5.51
N MET A 49 -14.28 14.50 -4.64
CA MET A 49 -14.06 15.13 -3.34
C MET A 49 -13.50 16.55 -3.41
N PHE A 50 -12.65 16.85 -4.40
CA PHE A 50 -11.96 18.14 -4.50
C PHE A 50 -12.50 19.08 -5.58
N PHE A 51 -13.17 18.56 -6.62
CA PHE A 51 -13.58 19.35 -7.79
C PHE A 51 -15.08 19.44 -8.01
N ASP A 52 -15.89 18.56 -7.39
CA ASP A 52 -17.35 18.65 -7.50
C ASP A 52 -17.92 19.43 -6.31
N GLU A 53 -19.11 20.02 -6.50
CA GLU A 53 -19.77 20.78 -5.43
C GLU A 53 -20.19 19.89 -4.26
N ALA A 54 -19.99 20.41 -3.04
CA ALA A 54 -20.40 19.73 -1.83
C ALA A 54 -21.92 19.62 -1.76
N LYS A 55 -22.43 18.39 -1.83
CA LYS A 55 -23.87 18.11 -1.72
C LYS A 55 -24.38 18.06 -0.28
N VAL A 56 -23.47 18.02 0.69
CA VAL A 56 -23.77 17.85 2.13
C VAL A 56 -22.81 18.73 2.93
N ALA A 57 -23.28 19.26 4.06
CA ALA A 57 -22.45 20.00 4.99
C ALA A 57 -21.35 19.13 5.61
N TYR A 58 -20.18 19.72 5.85
CA TYR A 58 -19.07 19.05 6.53
C TYR A 58 -19.46 18.71 7.98
N LEU A 59 -19.24 17.46 8.37
CA LEU A 59 -19.41 17.02 9.74
C LEU A 59 -18.13 17.31 10.55
N PRO A 60 -18.26 17.71 11.83
CA PRO A 60 -17.10 17.87 12.69
C PRO A 60 -16.42 16.52 12.91
N VAL A 61 -15.10 16.50 12.79
CA VAL A 61 -14.27 15.32 13.10
C VAL A 61 -13.93 15.35 14.59
N ASP A 62 -14.18 14.25 15.30
CA ASP A 62 -13.78 14.14 16.70
C ASP A 62 -12.24 14.12 16.83
N ARG A 63 -11.73 14.59 17.96
CA ARG A 63 -10.27 14.72 18.15
C ARG A 63 -9.53 13.37 18.06
N GLY A 64 -10.18 12.28 18.47
CA GLY A 64 -9.61 10.93 18.41
C GLY A 64 -9.44 10.46 16.96
N ALA A 65 -10.52 10.50 16.16
CA ALA A 65 -10.46 10.16 14.75
C ALA A 65 -9.51 11.09 13.99
N GLY A 66 -9.52 12.40 14.27
CA GLY A 66 -8.61 13.36 13.67
C GLY A 66 -7.13 13.02 13.95
N ALA A 67 -6.80 12.65 15.19
CA ALA A 67 -5.46 12.22 15.54
C ALA A 67 -5.05 10.92 14.81
N VAL A 68 -5.94 9.93 14.76
CA VAL A 68 -5.68 8.66 14.05
C VAL A 68 -5.48 8.89 12.55
N MET A 69 -6.31 9.72 11.91
CA MET A 69 -6.18 10.10 10.50
C MET A 69 -4.86 10.82 10.23
N ALA A 70 -4.50 11.78 11.09
CA ALA A 70 -3.25 12.53 10.95
C ALA A 70 -2.01 11.63 11.12
N LEU A 71 -1.99 10.80 12.16
CA LEU A 71 -0.87 9.90 12.44
C LEU A 71 -0.69 8.83 11.36
N SER A 72 -1.78 8.21 10.91
CA SER A 72 -1.73 7.22 9.83
C SER A 72 -1.34 7.85 8.49
N GLY A 73 -1.88 9.02 8.17
CA GLY A 73 -1.48 9.80 6.99
C GLY A 73 -0.01 10.19 7.02
N ALA A 74 0.46 10.72 8.15
CA ALA A 74 1.87 11.06 8.35
C ALA A 74 2.77 9.84 8.20
N PHE A 75 2.41 8.68 8.78
CA PHE A 75 3.16 7.44 8.62
C PHE A 75 3.33 7.04 7.14
N VAL A 76 2.25 7.07 6.36
CA VAL A 76 2.29 6.75 4.92
C VAL A 76 3.16 7.74 4.13
N LEU A 77 3.14 9.02 4.50
CA LEU A 77 3.97 10.06 3.87
C LEU A 77 5.45 9.96 4.28
N LEU A 78 5.74 9.69 5.54
CA LEU A 78 7.10 9.55 6.08
C LEU A 78 7.84 8.35 5.49
N TYR A 79 7.11 7.30 5.09
CA TYR A 79 7.69 6.15 4.40
C TYR A 79 8.53 6.56 3.17
N VAL A 80 8.13 7.63 2.46
CA VAL A 80 8.82 8.11 1.27
C VAL A 80 10.23 8.62 1.59
N LEU A 81 10.40 9.23 2.77
CA LEU A 81 11.69 9.79 3.21
C LEU A 81 12.65 8.71 3.72
N ALA A 82 12.12 7.68 4.38
CA ALA A 82 12.92 6.62 4.97
C ALA A 82 12.22 5.26 4.83
N PRO A 83 12.28 4.61 3.65
CA PRO A 83 11.65 3.29 3.47
C PRO A 83 12.47 2.17 4.12
N ALA A 84 13.76 2.40 4.36
CA ALA A 84 14.73 1.38 4.79
C ALA A 84 14.37 0.68 6.11
N PRO A 85 13.96 1.38 7.20
CA PRO A 85 13.64 0.71 8.46
C PRO A 85 12.51 -0.30 8.31
N LEU A 86 11.44 0.09 7.60
CA LEU A 86 10.29 -0.79 7.39
C LEU A 86 10.62 -1.94 6.44
N ALA A 87 11.35 -1.67 5.35
CA ALA A 87 11.78 -2.70 4.41
C ALA A 87 12.73 -3.74 5.05
N ASN A 88 13.67 -3.28 5.88
CA ASN A 88 14.60 -4.16 6.60
C ASN A 88 13.88 -5.00 7.65
N ALA A 89 12.93 -4.41 8.40
CA ALA A 89 12.10 -5.14 9.34
C ALA A 89 11.29 -6.25 8.64
N ALA A 90 10.67 -5.93 7.49
CA ALA A 90 9.94 -6.90 6.68
C ALA A 90 10.85 -8.03 6.16
N LEU A 91 12.07 -7.71 5.72
CA LEU A 91 13.04 -8.71 5.26
C LEU A 91 13.49 -9.64 6.40
N THR A 92 13.75 -9.10 7.58
CA THR A 92 14.10 -9.91 8.77
C THR A 92 12.96 -10.84 9.15
N ALA A 93 11.72 -10.35 9.15
CA ALA A 93 10.53 -11.18 9.40
C ALA A 93 10.37 -12.29 8.34
N ALA A 94 10.57 -11.96 7.06
CA ALA A 94 10.48 -12.94 5.97
C ALA A 94 11.54 -14.05 6.10
N ARG A 95 12.78 -13.70 6.47
CA ARG A 95 13.85 -14.68 6.72
C ARG A 95 13.53 -15.59 7.90
N ALA A 96 13.00 -15.02 9.00
CA ALA A 96 12.61 -15.80 10.17
C ALA A 96 11.52 -16.83 9.84
N LEU A 97 10.52 -16.45 9.03
CA LEU A 97 9.48 -17.36 8.58
C LEU A 97 10.04 -18.49 7.71
N HIS A 98 10.99 -18.18 6.82
CA HIS A 98 11.61 -19.18 5.95
C HIS A 98 12.42 -20.21 6.74
N VAL A 99 13.27 -19.76 7.68
CA VAL A 99 14.07 -20.64 8.54
C VAL A 99 13.19 -21.52 9.42
N ALA A 100 12.14 -20.96 10.03
CA ALA A 100 11.19 -21.73 10.84
C ALA A 100 10.47 -22.80 10.00
N THR A 101 10.15 -22.51 8.74
CA THR A 101 9.51 -23.46 7.83
C THR A 101 10.46 -24.59 7.46
N THR A 102 11.73 -24.30 7.17
CA THR A 102 12.73 -25.34 6.86
C THR A 102 13.01 -26.24 8.08
N ALA A 103 13.02 -25.68 9.29
CA ALA A 103 13.22 -26.43 10.53
C ALA A 103 12.03 -27.33 10.93
N ALA A 104 10.81 -27.04 10.44
CA ALA A 104 9.60 -27.83 10.72
C ALA A 104 9.39 -29.00 9.73
N ILE A 105 10.15 -29.04 8.63
CA ILE A 105 10.06 -30.07 7.59
C ILE A 105 11.19 -31.11 7.74
N GLN A 106 12.14 -30.89 8.66
CA GLN A 106 13.18 -31.84 9.08
C GLN A 106 12.77 -32.50 10.40
#